data_AF-A0A0N1LE39-F1
#
_entry.id   AF-A0A0N1LE39-F1
#
_cell.length_a   1.000
_cell.length_b   1.000
_cell.length_c   1.000
_cell.angle_alpha   90.00
_cell.angle_beta   90.00
_cell.angle_gamma   90.00
#
_symmetry.space_group_name_H-M   'P 1'
#
loop_
_entity.id
_entity.type
_entity.pdbx_description
1 polymer ?
#
loop_
_entity_poly.entity_id
_entity_poly.type
_entity_poly.pdbx_seq_one_letter_code
_entity_poly.pdbx_strand_id
1 'polypeptide(L)'
;ARAANGGAYPPDLSVLAKARTYERGFPRFIFDIFTQYQEQGPDYIAALLTGYKDPPPEGVTLLPGQYYNTYMPGHLIAMPNVLNDGQVEFPKGPDGQAQVPETAAQYAKDVTAFLMWAAEPHLEARKRTGLQVMLFLLIFGGLLYYTKKKVWSRMPDGTPAHH
;
A
#
# COMPACT_ATOMS: atom_id res chain seq x y z
N ALA A 1 5.08 25.89 6.92
CA ALA A 1 4.95 24.91 5.83
C ALA A 1 5.39 25.45 4.46
N ARG A 2 4.82 26.55 3.93
CA ARG A 2 5.17 27.12 2.60
C ARG A 2 6.63 27.60 2.45
N ALA A 3 7.22 28.10 3.55
CA ALA A 3 8.60 28.58 3.58
C ALA A 3 9.66 27.45 3.54
N ALA A 4 9.28 26.21 3.91
CA ALA A 4 10.20 25.06 3.95
C ALA A 4 10.26 24.28 2.62
N ASN A 5 9.30 24.51 1.70
CA ASN A 5 9.21 23.84 0.40
C ASN A 5 9.49 24.79 -0.78
N GLY A 6 10.27 25.86 -0.57
CA GLY A 6 10.63 26.80 -1.65
C GLY A 6 9.43 27.49 -2.33
N GLY A 7 8.33 27.71 -1.59
CA GLY A 7 7.10 28.33 -2.12
C GLY A 7 6.06 27.36 -2.70
N ALA A 8 6.40 26.08 -2.88
CA ALA A 8 5.45 25.05 -3.27
C ALA A 8 4.56 24.64 -2.09
N TYR A 9 3.27 24.41 -2.35
CA TYR A 9 2.39 23.80 -1.36
C TYR A 9 2.87 22.36 -1.09
N PRO A 10 2.98 21.94 0.19
CA PRO A 10 3.14 20.52 0.50
C PRO A 10 2.00 19.76 -0.19
N PRO A 11 2.28 18.65 -0.90
CA PRO A 11 1.22 17.83 -1.46
C PRO A 11 0.30 17.39 -0.33
N ASP A 12 -1.01 17.46 -0.56
CA ASP A 12 -1.99 17.06 0.45
C ASP A 12 -1.83 15.56 0.75
N LEU A 13 -1.67 15.24 2.04
CA LEU A 13 -1.36 13.89 2.51
C LEU A 13 -2.60 12.98 2.54
N SER A 14 -3.80 13.55 2.47
CA SER A 14 -5.09 12.83 2.60
C SER A 14 -5.31 11.75 1.54
N VAL A 15 -4.74 11.93 0.34
CA VAL A 15 -4.92 11.03 -0.83
C VAL A 15 -3.61 10.47 -1.37
N LEU A 16 -2.46 10.82 -0.79
CA LEU A 16 -1.14 10.54 -1.37
C LEU A 16 -0.86 9.04 -1.52
N ALA A 17 -1.30 8.23 -0.55
CA ALA A 17 -1.07 6.80 -0.57
C ALA A 17 -1.88 6.08 -1.67
N LYS A 18 -3.02 6.66 -2.08
CA LYS A 18 -3.82 6.18 -3.22
C LYS A 18 -3.32 6.76 -4.55
N ALA A 19 -2.89 8.02 -4.55
CA ALA A 19 -2.40 8.75 -5.72
C ALA A 19 -0.99 8.34 -6.18
N ARG A 20 -0.33 7.42 -5.46
CA ARG A 20 0.98 6.83 -5.81
C ARG A 20 0.88 5.33 -6.08
N THR A 21 -0.24 4.90 -6.63
CA THR A 21 -0.42 3.53 -7.13
C THR A 21 -0.04 3.45 -8.61
N TYR A 22 0.78 2.47 -8.99
CA TYR A 22 0.97 2.11 -10.40
C TYR A 22 -0.21 1.25 -10.84
N GLU A 23 -1.00 1.69 -11.82
CA GLU A 23 -2.03 0.84 -12.41
C GLU A 23 -1.37 -0.33 -13.16
N ARG A 24 -1.44 -1.53 -12.57
CA ARG A 24 -1.02 -2.76 -13.25
C ARG A 24 -2.20 -3.22 -14.12
N GLY A 25 -2.12 -2.90 -15.41
CA GLY A 25 -3.20 -3.10 -16.39
C GLY A 25 -3.82 -4.51 -16.42
N PHE A 26 -5.04 -4.58 -16.95
CA PHE A 26 -5.81 -5.82 -17.14
C PHE A 26 -5.02 -6.85 -17.98
N PRO A 27 -4.92 -8.14 -17.58
CA PRO A 27 -5.68 -8.85 -16.54
C PRO A 27 -4.85 -9.18 -15.27
N ARG A 28 -3.79 -8.43 -14.97
CA ARG A 28 -2.83 -8.81 -13.91
C ARG A 28 -3.37 -8.76 -12.47
N PHE A 29 -4.53 -8.13 -12.25
CA PHE A 29 -5.23 -8.05 -10.97
C PHE A 29 -5.58 -9.42 -10.35
N ILE A 30 -5.62 -10.50 -11.15
CA ILE A 30 -5.95 -11.85 -10.67
C ILE A 30 -4.86 -12.40 -9.73
N PHE A 31 -3.60 -11.99 -9.94
CA PHE A 31 -2.49 -12.42 -9.09
C PHE A 31 -2.46 -11.72 -7.72
N ASP A 32 -3.12 -10.55 -7.60
CA ASP A 32 -3.16 -9.77 -6.36
C ASP A 32 -3.97 -10.47 -5.25
N ILE A 33 -4.86 -11.40 -5.64
CA ILE A 33 -5.60 -12.26 -4.71
C ILE A 33 -4.65 -13.21 -3.95
N PHE A 34 -3.60 -13.69 -4.63
CA PHE A 34 -2.63 -14.62 -4.05
C PHE A 34 -1.50 -13.92 -3.32
N THR A 35 -1.15 -12.69 -3.73
CA THR A 35 -0.07 -11.93 -3.11
C THR A 35 -0.57 -11.00 -2.00
N GLN A 36 -1.86 -10.66 -1.93
CA GLN A 36 -2.42 -9.65 -1.02
C GLN A 36 -1.70 -8.27 -1.08
N TYR A 37 -0.86 -8.04 -2.11
CA TYR A 37 0.00 -6.85 -2.19
C TYR A 37 -0.77 -5.68 -2.81
N GLN A 38 -1.42 -4.87 -1.96
CA GLN A 38 -1.97 -3.55 -2.31
C GLN A 38 -1.23 -2.40 -1.61
N GLU A 39 0.05 -2.59 -1.24
CA GLU A 39 0.81 -1.65 -0.41
C GLU A 39 1.85 -0.80 -1.17
N GLN A 40 1.78 -0.72 -2.50
CA GLN A 40 2.80 0.03 -3.26
C GLN A 40 2.87 1.53 -2.90
N GLY A 41 1.75 2.13 -2.48
CA GLY A 41 1.68 3.51 -2.00
C GLY A 41 2.30 3.71 -0.61
N PRO A 42 1.85 2.98 0.43
CA PRO A 42 2.43 3.07 1.76
C PRO A 42 3.91 2.69 1.79
N ASP A 43 4.30 1.59 1.13
CA ASP A 43 5.71 1.18 1.07
C ASP A 43 6.58 2.28 0.44
N TYR A 44 6.07 2.97 -0.57
CA TYR A 44 6.73 4.12 -1.17
C TYR A 44 6.86 5.28 -0.18
N ILE A 45 5.83 5.59 0.62
CA ILE A 45 5.90 6.67 1.61
C ILE A 45 6.92 6.33 2.71
N ALA A 46 6.91 5.10 3.23
CA ALA A 46 7.88 4.66 4.24
C ALA A 46 9.32 4.67 3.69
N ALA A 47 9.50 4.22 2.44
CA ALA A 47 10.79 4.28 1.75
C ALA A 47 11.23 5.73 1.49
N LEU A 48 10.32 6.61 1.10
CA LEU A 48 10.59 8.04 0.89
C LEU A 48 11.05 8.70 2.21
N LEU A 49 10.38 8.43 3.33
CA LEU A 49 10.73 9.00 4.63
C LEU A 49 12.08 8.50 5.17
N THR A 50 12.51 7.30 4.79
CA THR A 50 13.78 6.69 5.24
C THR A 50 14.92 6.81 4.23
N GLY A 51 14.64 7.17 2.98
CA GLY A 51 15.57 7.10 1.86
C GLY A 51 16.49 8.31 1.65
N TYR A 52 16.58 9.21 2.64
CA TYR A 52 17.46 10.37 2.60
C TYR A 52 18.93 9.94 2.69
N LYS A 53 19.79 10.54 1.86
CA LYS A 53 21.25 10.37 1.96
C LYS A 53 21.95 11.71 1.98
N ASP A 54 22.84 11.87 2.94
CA ASP A 54 23.72 13.03 3.10
C ASP A 54 25.12 12.51 3.51
N PRO A 55 26.18 12.71 2.70
CA PRO A 55 26.23 13.44 1.43
C PRO A 55 25.54 12.70 0.26
N PRO A 56 25.12 13.43 -0.79
CA PRO A 56 24.57 12.81 -1.99
C PRO A 56 25.64 11.99 -2.74
N PRO A 57 25.25 10.97 -3.54
CA PRO A 57 26.17 10.21 -4.37
C PRO A 57 26.97 11.08 -5.36
N GLU A 58 28.13 10.58 -5.79
CA GLU A 58 29.01 11.30 -6.72
C GLU A 58 28.27 11.71 -8.01
N GLY A 59 28.47 12.96 -8.44
CA GLY A 59 27.86 13.51 -9.65
C GLY A 59 26.51 14.20 -9.46
N VAL A 60 25.94 14.21 -8.25
CA VAL A 60 24.69 14.93 -7.96
C VAL A 60 24.97 16.31 -7.38
N THR A 61 24.57 17.36 -8.12
CA THR A 61 24.61 18.74 -7.64
C THR A 61 23.26 19.12 -7.03
N LEU A 62 23.23 19.39 -5.73
CA LEU A 62 22.04 19.88 -5.04
C LEU A 62 21.99 21.41 -5.06
N LEU A 63 20.85 21.98 -5.45
CA LEU A 63 20.61 23.42 -5.26
C LEU A 63 20.25 23.70 -3.79
N PRO A 64 20.44 24.94 -3.30
CA PRO A 64 20.00 25.33 -1.96
C PRO A 64 18.51 25.00 -1.73
N GLY A 65 18.21 24.26 -0.66
CA GLY A 65 16.87 23.79 -0.34
C GLY A 65 16.45 22.49 -1.05
N GLN A 66 17.36 21.83 -1.77
CA GLN A 66 17.16 20.48 -2.29
C GLN A 66 17.93 19.45 -1.47
N TYR A 67 17.29 18.30 -1.28
CA TYR A 67 17.84 17.14 -0.59
C TYR A 67 17.84 15.94 -1.53
N TYR A 68 18.79 15.03 -1.34
CA TYR A 68 18.84 13.79 -2.08
C TYR A 68 17.98 12.71 -1.43
N ASN A 69 17.15 12.04 -2.23
CA ASN A 69 16.37 10.89 -1.79
C ASN A 69 16.43 9.76 -2.81
N THR A 70 16.72 8.54 -2.35
CA THR A 70 16.92 7.38 -3.22
C THR A 70 15.65 6.94 -3.94
N TYR A 71 14.48 7.12 -3.33
CA TYR A 71 13.19 6.63 -3.83
C TYR A 71 12.36 7.72 -4.54
N MET A 72 12.66 9.00 -4.32
CA MET A 72 12.00 10.10 -5.03
C MET A 72 12.33 10.04 -6.53
N PRO A 73 11.33 10.13 -7.43
CA PRO A 73 11.58 10.30 -8.87
C PRO A 73 12.45 11.52 -9.14
N GLY A 74 13.57 11.31 -9.83
CA GLY A 74 14.57 12.36 -10.07
C GLY A 74 15.53 12.62 -8.90
N HIS A 75 15.44 11.85 -7.83
CA HIS A 75 16.30 11.86 -6.64
C HIS A 75 16.44 13.18 -5.87
N LEU A 76 15.68 14.20 -6.25
CA LEU A 76 15.70 15.53 -5.66
C LEU A 76 14.36 15.78 -4.96
N ILE A 77 14.42 16.12 -3.67
CA ILE A 77 13.24 16.47 -2.88
C ILE A 77 13.47 17.80 -2.16
N ALA A 78 12.48 18.68 -2.17
CA ALA A 78 12.54 19.96 -1.44
C ALA A 78 12.21 19.83 0.06
N MET A 79 11.77 18.64 0.49
CA MET A 79 11.43 18.34 1.87
C MET A 79 12.69 17.89 2.63
N PRO A 80 13.07 18.55 3.74
CA PRO A 80 14.18 18.09 4.58
C PRO A 80 13.86 16.74 5.24
N ASN A 81 14.88 16.02 5.70
CA ASN A 81 14.64 14.84 6.52
C ASN A 81 13.91 15.23 7.81
N VAL A 82 12.76 14.60 8.07
CA VAL A 82 11.87 14.91 9.21
C VAL A 82 11.97 13.87 10.34
N LEU A 83 12.58 12.70 10.08
CA LEU A 83 12.68 11.61 11.03
C LEU A 83 14.13 11.38 11.45
N ASN A 84 14.34 11.35 12.76
CA ASN A 84 15.58 10.95 13.41
C ASN A 84 15.27 9.89 14.47
N ASP A 85 16.24 9.01 14.75
CA ASP A 85 16.10 8.02 15.81
C ASP A 85 15.94 8.70 17.18
N GLY A 86 15.07 8.15 18.03
CA GLY A 86 14.78 8.70 19.37
C GLY A 86 14.01 10.02 19.40
N GLN A 87 13.48 10.50 18.26
CA GLN A 87 12.77 11.78 18.18
C GLN A 87 11.40 11.77 18.87
N VAL A 88 10.78 10.59 19.03
CA VAL A 88 9.45 10.43 19.64
C VAL A 88 9.51 9.30 20.67
N GLU A 89 9.12 9.60 21.92
CA GLU A 89 9.02 8.61 22.98
C GLU A 89 7.66 7.91 22.92
N PHE A 90 7.67 6.58 22.89
CA PHE A 90 6.45 5.77 22.91
C PHE A 90 6.06 5.38 24.33
N PRO A 91 4.76 5.16 24.62
CA PRO A 91 4.32 4.72 25.94
C PRO A 91 4.98 3.38 26.32
N LYS A 92 5.71 3.41 27.44
CA LYS A 92 6.42 2.25 27.98
C LYS A 92 5.43 1.24 28.54
N GLY A 93 5.73 -0.04 28.34
CA GLY A 93 4.98 -1.14 28.94
C GLY A 93 5.22 -1.23 30.46
N PRO A 94 4.53 -2.16 31.14
CA PRO A 94 4.73 -2.42 32.58
C PRO A 94 6.19 -2.69 32.95
N ASP A 95 6.97 -3.22 32.00
CA ASP A 95 8.38 -3.59 32.17
C ASP A 95 9.36 -2.40 31.98
N GLY A 96 8.84 -1.18 31.81
CA GLY A 96 9.63 0.04 31.61
C GLY A 96 10.31 0.14 30.24
N GLN A 97 10.13 -0.86 29.36
CA GLN A 97 10.64 -0.86 27.99
C GLN A 97 9.62 -0.23 27.03
N ALA A 98 10.12 0.43 25.99
CA ALA A 98 9.28 0.90 24.89
C ALA A 98 8.63 -0.31 24.19
N GLN A 99 7.33 -0.24 23.92
CA GLN A 99 6.59 -1.35 23.27
C GLN A 99 7.02 -1.56 21.81
N VAL A 100 7.59 -0.52 21.20
CA VAL A 100 8.09 -0.51 19.83
C VAL A 100 9.45 0.20 19.77
N PRO A 101 10.34 -0.16 18.83
CA PRO A 101 11.63 0.51 18.69
C PRO A 101 11.48 1.99 18.32
N GLU A 102 12.18 2.88 19.04
CA GLU A 102 12.21 4.32 18.79
C GLU A 102 13.19 4.70 17.65
N THR A 103 12.96 4.10 16.48
CA THR A 103 13.81 4.27 15.29
C THR A 103 13.05 5.01 14.19
N ALA A 104 13.76 5.76 13.35
CA ALA A 104 13.21 6.45 12.19
C ALA A 104 12.48 5.50 11.25
N ALA A 105 12.95 4.27 11.10
CA ALA A 105 12.29 3.23 10.32
C ALA A 105 10.93 2.83 10.92
N GLN A 106 10.83 2.73 12.25
CA GLN A 106 9.57 2.43 12.93
C GLN A 106 8.60 3.62 12.81
N TYR A 107 9.08 4.85 13.07
CA TYR A 107 8.26 6.05 12.92
C TYR A 107 7.72 6.19 11.48
N ALA A 108 8.54 5.90 10.46
CA ALA A 108 8.11 5.94 9.07
C ALA A 108 6.99 4.94 8.79
N LYS A 109 7.08 3.72 9.32
CA LYS A 109 6.02 2.70 9.19
C LYS A 109 4.73 3.14 9.88
N ASP A 110 4.82 3.63 11.11
CA ASP A 110 3.64 4.01 11.90
C ASP A 110 2.91 5.22 11.29
N VAL A 111 3.65 6.24 10.86
CA VAL A 111 3.08 7.39 10.14
C VAL A 111 2.43 6.95 8.83
N THR A 112 3.08 6.06 8.09
CA THR A 112 2.54 5.54 6.83
C THR A 112 1.27 4.72 7.06
N ALA A 113 1.24 3.86 8.08
CA ALA A 113 0.06 3.09 8.46
C ALA A 113 -1.10 4.00 8.86
N PHE A 114 -0.82 5.06 9.62
CA PHE A 114 -1.80 6.09 9.96
C PHE A 114 -2.34 6.82 8.71
N LEU A 115 -1.47 7.21 7.78
CA LEU A 115 -1.88 7.84 6.53
C LEU A 115 -2.74 6.91 5.66
N MET A 116 -2.43 5.61 5.64
CA MET A 116 -3.26 4.61 4.97
C MET A 116 -4.64 4.47 5.60
N TRP A 117 -4.69 4.41 6.93
CA TRP A 117 -5.95 4.38 7.65
C TRP A 117 -6.78 5.64 7.39
N ALA A 118 -6.15 6.82 7.40
CA ALA A 118 -6.80 8.09 7.09
C ALA A 118 -7.34 8.15 5.65
N ALA A 119 -6.61 7.55 4.70
CA ALA A 119 -7.02 7.45 3.30
C ALA A 119 -8.12 6.40 3.06
N GLU A 120 -8.15 5.29 3.82
CA GLU A 120 -9.14 4.21 3.68
C GLU A 120 -9.70 3.71 5.03
N PRO A 121 -10.57 4.50 5.71
CA PRO A 121 -11.11 4.12 7.02
C PRO A 121 -12.03 2.87 6.98
N HIS A 122 -12.52 2.51 5.79
CA HIS A 122 -13.41 1.35 5.59
C HIS A 122 -12.69 0.11 5.04
N LEU A 123 -11.36 0.10 5.03
CA LEU A 123 -10.55 -1.00 4.47
C LEU A 123 -10.87 -2.34 5.15
N GLU A 124 -10.99 -2.36 6.47
CA GLU A 124 -11.33 -3.57 7.23
C GLU A 124 -12.71 -4.11 6.87
N ALA A 125 -13.72 -3.24 6.82
CA ALA A 125 -15.08 -3.60 6.45
C ALA A 125 -15.12 -4.19 5.03
N ARG A 126 -14.41 -3.56 4.09
CA ARG A 126 -14.28 -4.04 2.71
C ARG A 126 -13.59 -5.41 2.64
N LYS A 127 -12.48 -5.60 3.35
CA LYS A 127 -11.77 -6.89 3.40
C LYS A 127 -12.65 -8.00 4.00
N ARG A 128 -13.38 -7.70 5.07
CA ARG A 128 -14.33 -8.62 5.71
C ARG A 128 -15.46 -9.03 4.75
N THR A 129 -16.11 -8.06 4.11
CA THR A 129 -17.17 -8.35 3.13
C THR A 129 -16.61 -9.12 1.92
N GLY A 130 -15.43 -8.75 1.42
CA GLY A 130 -14.76 -9.46 0.34
C GLY A 130 -14.53 -10.95 0.67
N LEU A 131 -14.02 -11.25 1.86
CA LEU A 131 -13.81 -12.63 2.31
C LEU A 131 -15.12 -13.42 2.39
N GLN A 132 -16.19 -12.80 2.94
CA GLN A 132 -17.52 -13.42 3.01
C GLN A 132 -18.08 -13.75 1.62
N VAL A 133 -17.96 -12.82 0.67
CA VAL A 133 -18.40 -13.02 -0.72
C VAL A 133 -17.59 -14.11 -1.42
N MET A 134 -16.27 -14.15 -1.22
CA MET A 134 -15.42 -15.21 -1.78
C MET A 134 -15.79 -16.60 -1.28
N LEU A 135 -16.04 -16.74 0.03
CA LEU A 135 -16.50 -18.01 0.61
C LEU A 135 -17.88 -18.42 0.05
N PHE A 136 -18.81 -17.47 -0.07
CA PHE A 136 -20.12 -17.71 -0.67
C PHE A 136 -19.99 -18.18 -2.12
N LEU A 137 -19.16 -17.50 -2.93
CA LEU A 137 -18.95 -17.85 -4.34
C LEU A 137 -18.28 -19.21 -4.53
N LEU A 138 -17.38 -19.62 -3.63
CA LEU A 138 -16.80 -20.97 -3.66
C LEU A 138 -17.86 -22.05 -3.43
N ILE A 139 -18.71 -21.86 -2.42
CA ILE A 139 -19.79 -22.81 -2.10
C ILE A 139 -20.84 -22.82 -3.22
N PHE A 140 -21.29 -21.63 -3.64
CA PHE A 140 -22.29 -21.46 -4.69
C PHE A 140 -21.80 -21.97 -6.04
N GLY A 141 -20.55 -21.67 -6.40
CA GLY A 141 -19.89 -22.19 -7.60
C GLY A 141 -19.78 -23.71 -7.58
N GLY A 142 -19.44 -24.30 -6.43
CA GLY A 142 -19.45 -25.75 -6.24
C GLY A 142 -20.85 -26.37 -6.45
N LEU A 143 -21.88 -25.80 -5.83
CA LEU A 143 -23.28 -26.23 -5.99
C LEU A 143 -23.77 -26.11 -7.44
N LEU A 144 -23.45 -25.00 -8.12
CA LEU A 144 -23.76 -24.81 -9.54
C LEU A 144 -23.04 -25.83 -10.41
N TYR A 145 -21.77 -26.12 -10.14
CA TYR A 145 -21.01 -27.13 -10.87
C TYR A 145 -21.62 -28.52 -10.72
N TYR A 146 -21.98 -28.93 -9.50
CA TYR A 146 -22.65 -30.21 -9.27
C TYR A 146 -24.04 -30.27 -9.91
N THR A 147 -24.81 -29.19 -9.82
CA THR A 147 -26.14 -29.08 -10.46
C THR A 147 -26.03 -29.19 -11.97
N LYS A 148 -25.09 -28.46 -12.59
CA LYS A 148 -24.76 -28.57 -14.02
C LYS A 148 -24.41 -30.01 -14.37
N LYS A 149 -23.47 -30.64 -13.65
CA LYS A 149 -23.04 -32.02 -13.94
C LYS A 149 -24.21 -33.00 -13.87
N LYS A 150 -25.11 -32.88 -12.88
CA LYS A 150 -26.28 -33.75 -12.69
C LYS A 150 -27.38 -33.54 -13.73
N VAL A 151 -27.61 -32.31 -14.18
CA VAL A 151 -28.60 -32.01 -15.23
C VAL A 151 -28.10 -32.50 -16.58
N TRP A 152 -26.83 -32.23 -16.89
CA TRP A 152 -26.24 -32.61 -18.17
C TRP A 152 -25.97 -34.11 -18.29
N SER A 153 -25.79 -34.85 -17.19
CA SER A 153 -25.69 -36.32 -17.23
C SER A 153 -27.01 -37.03 -17.58
N ARG A 154 -28.13 -36.29 -17.67
CA ARG A 154 -29.43 -36.83 -18.08
C ARG A 154 -29.72 -36.62 -19.56
N MET A 155 -28.85 -35.91 -20.29
CA MET A 155 -28.95 -35.80 -21.73
C MET A 155 -28.39 -37.08 -22.37
N PRO A 156 -29.15 -37.74 -23.26
CA PRO A 156 -28.64 -38.87 -24.02
C PRO A 156 -27.49 -38.43 -24.92
N ASP A 157 -26.41 -39.22 -24.95
CA ASP A 157 -25.32 -39.07 -25.91
C ASP A 157 -25.89 -39.20 -27.34
N GLY A 158 -26.06 -38.07 -28.03
CA GLY A 158 -26.60 -38.02 -29.40
C GLY A 158 -27.68 -36.97 -29.69
N THR A 159 -28.05 -36.11 -28.74
CA THR A 159 -28.96 -35.00 -29.06
C THR A 159 -28.17 -33.91 -29.80
N PRO A 160 -28.54 -33.50 -31.04
CA PRO A 160 -27.78 -32.50 -31.77
C PRO A 160 -27.80 -31.19 -30.99
N ALA A 161 -26.63 -30.74 -30.57
CA ALA A 161 -26.47 -29.38 -30.10
C ALA A 161 -26.72 -28.47 -31.31
N HIS A 162 -27.76 -27.64 -31.20
CA HIS A 162 -28.12 -26.54 -32.12
C HIS A 162 -28.93 -26.90 -33.38
N HIS A 163 -30.16 -26.37 -33.41
CA HIS A 163 -30.65 -25.55 -34.53
C HIS A 163 -30.70 -24.10 -34.05
#